data_AF-A0A963JQW3-F1
#
_entry.id   AF-A0A963JQW3-F1
#
_cell.length_a   1.000
_cell.length_b   1.000
_cell.length_c   1.000
_cell.angle_alpha   90.00
_cell.angle_beta   90.00
_cell.angle_gamma   90.00
#
_symmetry.space_group_name_H-M   'P 1'
#
loop_
_entity.id
_entity.type
_entity.pdbx_description
1 polymer ?
#
loop_
_entity_poly.entity_id
_entity_poly.type
_entity_poly.pdbx_seq_one_letter_code
_entity_poly.pdbx_strand_id
1 'polypeptide(L)'
;MCVVCGCNSKGAAAPAHPTPAAGGAVVDAHTGDLHFGAGAARVSVPGLSESRAIRIEQDVLGANNQVAQHNRAHFHAHGVRALNLVSSPGSGKTTLLCATIRALQQHPELPLAVIEGDQQTSHDADRIRATGAPAIQVNTGKGCHLDAPMVAQAFARLALHDHAHEHGHHHHDHDHDHDHDHDHGHGHHHHPQSLLFIENVGNLVCPALWDLGEDAKVVILSVTEGEDK
;
A
#
# COMPACT_ATOMS: atom_id res chain seq x y z
N MET A 1 -43.63 -15.39 20.06
CA MET A 1 -43.02 -16.48 19.26
C MET A 1 -44.17 -17.36 18.81
N CYS A 2 -44.47 -17.60 17.54
CA CYS A 2 -43.67 -17.61 16.31
C CYS A 2 -44.36 -16.72 15.24
N VAL A 3 -43.63 -15.82 14.58
CA VAL A 3 -44.15 -14.77 13.66
C VAL A 3 -43.38 -14.72 12.33
N VAL A 4 -42.91 -15.86 11.81
CA VAL A 4 -41.87 -15.91 10.75
C VAL A 4 -42.37 -16.24 9.34
N CYS A 5 -43.67 -16.36 9.04
CA CYS A 5 -44.07 -16.49 7.63
C CYS A 5 -45.49 -16.01 7.36
N GLY A 6 -45.63 -14.71 7.11
CA GLY A 6 -46.84 -14.12 6.54
C GLY A 6 -46.80 -14.16 5.01
N CYS A 7 -47.20 -15.28 4.40
CA CYS A 7 -47.40 -15.36 2.96
C CYS A 7 -48.91 -15.47 2.65
N ASN A 8 -49.50 -14.37 2.15
CA ASN A 8 -50.81 -14.39 1.53
C ASN A 8 -50.65 -14.14 0.02
N SER A 9 -50.92 -15.16 -0.79
CA SER A 9 -50.82 -15.12 -2.24
C SER A 9 -52.16 -14.73 -2.86
N LYS A 10 -52.27 -13.53 -3.46
CA LYS A 10 -53.15 -13.26 -4.62
C LYS A 10 -52.66 -12.06 -5.45
N GLY A 11 -52.37 -12.32 -6.73
CA GLY A 11 -52.85 -11.48 -7.84
C GLY A 11 -51.97 -10.32 -8.35
N ALA A 12 -51.14 -10.64 -9.35
CA ALA A 12 -50.76 -9.85 -10.54
C ALA A 12 -50.43 -8.34 -10.43
N ALA A 13 -49.16 -7.99 -10.66
CA ALA A 13 -48.71 -6.77 -11.35
C ALA A 13 -47.27 -6.94 -11.91
N ALA A 14 -47.06 -6.46 -13.15
CA ALA A 14 -45.86 -6.14 -13.97
C ALA A 14 -44.44 -6.59 -13.55
N PRO A 15 -43.48 -6.78 -14.51
CA PRO A 15 -42.10 -7.14 -14.19
C PRO A 15 -41.39 -5.92 -13.58
N ALA A 16 -41.54 -5.73 -12.28
CA ALA A 16 -40.66 -4.88 -11.52
C ALA A 16 -39.36 -5.67 -11.32
N HIS A 17 -38.26 -5.14 -11.85
CA HIS A 17 -36.93 -5.58 -11.43
C HIS A 17 -36.89 -5.54 -9.89
N PRO A 18 -36.57 -6.65 -9.22
CA PRO A 18 -36.47 -6.65 -7.77
C PRO A 18 -35.25 -5.81 -7.41
N THR A 19 -35.47 -4.54 -7.06
CA THR A 19 -34.48 -3.77 -6.30
C THR A 19 -34.32 -4.48 -4.96
N PRO A 20 -33.15 -5.06 -4.64
CA PRO A 20 -32.97 -5.75 -3.39
C PRO A 20 -33.21 -4.76 -2.25
N ALA A 21 -33.95 -5.20 -1.22
CA ALA A 21 -33.97 -4.50 0.05
C ALA A 21 -32.51 -4.25 0.48
N ALA A 22 -32.20 -3.02 0.89
CA ALA A 22 -30.85 -2.54 1.17
C ALA A 22 -29.96 -3.61 1.84
N GLY A 23 -29.03 -4.20 1.07
CA GLY A 23 -28.04 -5.16 1.56
C GLY A 23 -28.35 -6.66 1.40
N GLY A 24 -29.40 -7.06 0.69
CA GLY A 24 -29.67 -8.46 0.34
C GLY A 24 -28.90 -8.95 -0.90
N ALA A 25 -28.53 -10.23 -0.95
CA ALA A 25 -27.96 -10.84 -2.15
C ALA A 25 -28.96 -10.85 -3.31
N VAL A 26 -28.47 -10.61 -4.53
CA VAL A 26 -29.22 -10.85 -5.76
C VAL A 26 -29.17 -12.35 -6.04
N VAL A 27 -30.30 -13.02 -6.19
CA VAL A 27 -30.34 -14.46 -6.46
C VAL A 27 -30.45 -14.67 -7.97
N ASP A 28 -29.53 -15.45 -8.55
CA ASP A 28 -29.67 -15.90 -9.93
C ASP A 28 -30.89 -16.82 -10.04
N ALA A 29 -31.81 -16.49 -10.94
CA ALA A 29 -33.09 -17.20 -11.05
C ALA A 29 -32.97 -18.59 -11.68
N HIS A 30 -31.86 -18.89 -12.38
CA HIS A 30 -31.62 -20.13 -13.07
C HIS A 30 -30.73 -21.10 -12.28
N THR A 31 -29.69 -20.60 -11.62
CA THR A 31 -28.74 -21.41 -10.84
C THR A 31 -29.06 -21.41 -9.35
N GLY A 32 -29.76 -20.38 -8.86
CA GLY A 32 -30.00 -20.16 -7.43
C GLY A 32 -28.81 -19.54 -6.70
N ASP A 33 -27.77 -19.13 -7.42
CA ASP A 33 -26.56 -18.55 -6.83
C ASP A 33 -26.83 -17.19 -6.17
N LEU A 34 -26.10 -16.90 -5.10
CA LEU A 34 -26.22 -15.65 -4.35
C LEU A 34 -25.13 -14.66 -4.78
N HIS A 35 -25.52 -13.53 -5.33
CA HIS A 35 -24.64 -12.45 -5.74
C HIS A 35 -24.67 -11.30 -4.74
N PHE A 36 -23.61 -11.19 -3.94
CA PHE A 36 -23.35 -10.02 -3.10
C PHE A 36 -22.55 -8.99 -3.88
N GLY A 37 -22.81 -7.70 -3.66
CA GLY A 37 -22.05 -6.65 -4.34
C GLY A 37 -22.35 -6.55 -5.85
N ALA A 38 -23.52 -6.98 -6.32
CA ALA A 38 -23.94 -6.77 -7.71
C ALA A 38 -24.27 -5.28 -8.02
N GLY A 39 -24.41 -4.46 -6.99
CA GLY A 39 -24.73 -3.03 -7.09
C GLY A 39 -23.52 -2.14 -7.41
N ALA A 40 -23.76 -0.83 -7.47
CA ALA A 40 -22.76 0.15 -7.90
C ALA A 40 -21.53 0.19 -6.97
N ALA A 41 -21.75 -0.05 -5.67
CA ALA A 41 -20.68 -0.12 -4.67
C ALA A 41 -19.79 -1.35 -4.79
N ARG A 42 -20.22 -2.38 -5.55
CA ARG A 42 -19.55 -3.69 -5.67
C ARG A 42 -19.23 -4.43 -4.37
N VAL A 43 -19.72 -3.93 -3.25
CA VAL A 43 -19.54 -4.48 -1.90
C VAL A 43 -20.89 -4.53 -1.20
N SER A 44 -21.07 -5.54 -0.35
CA SER A 44 -22.26 -5.68 0.49
C SER A 44 -21.86 -5.47 1.95
N VAL A 45 -22.28 -4.33 2.53
CA VAL A 45 -22.03 -4.02 3.94
C VAL A 45 -23.38 -3.94 4.67
N PRO A 46 -23.65 -4.85 5.63
CA PRO A 46 -24.89 -4.83 6.39
C PRO A 46 -25.16 -3.47 7.04
N GLY A 47 -26.34 -2.92 6.83
CA GLY A 47 -26.76 -1.64 7.42
C GLY A 47 -26.22 -0.38 6.74
N LEU A 48 -25.51 -0.50 5.60
CA LEU A 48 -25.09 0.64 4.79
C LEU A 48 -25.79 0.64 3.42
N SER A 49 -26.20 1.83 2.96
CA SER A 49 -26.62 2.02 1.57
C SER A 49 -25.40 2.04 0.65
N GLU A 50 -25.60 1.70 -0.63
CA GLU A 50 -24.53 1.74 -1.64
C GLU A 50 -23.88 3.13 -1.75
N SER A 51 -24.71 4.18 -1.82
CA SER A 51 -24.23 5.57 -1.89
C SER A 51 -23.38 5.97 -0.68
N ARG A 52 -23.70 5.45 0.51
CA ARG A 52 -22.94 5.71 1.73
C ARG A 52 -21.65 4.90 1.76
N ALA A 53 -21.68 3.64 1.33
CA ALA A 53 -20.50 2.79 1.22
C ALA A 53 -19.47 3.41 0.25
N ILE A 54 -19.90 3.82 -0.95
CA ILE A 54 -19.05 4.49 -1.94
C ILE A 54 -18.45 5.78 -1.38
N ARG A 55 -19.26 6.62 -0.72
CA ARG A 55 -18.75 7.87 -0.16
C ARG A 55 -17.68 7.64 0.91
N ILE A 56 -17.92 6.70 1.83
CA ILE A 56 -16.94 6.34 2.87
C ILE A 56 -15.65 5.82 2.23
N GLU A 57 -15.74 4.96 1.23
CA GLU A 57 -14.57 4.45 0.51
C GLU A 57 -13.80 5.59 -0.18
N GLN A 58 -14.49 6.47 -0.90
CA GLN A 58 -13.88 7.62 -1.57
C GLN A 58 -13.21 8.58 -0.60
N ASP A 59 -13.85 8.86 0.54
CA ASP A 59 -13.29 9.74 1.57
C ASP A 59 -12.01 9.12 2.19
N VAL A 60 -12.06 7.83 2.53
CA VAL A 60 -10.93 7.11 3.17
C VAL A 60 -9.76 6.93 2.20
N LEU A 61 -10.01 6.38 1.01
CA LEU A 61 -8.96 6.15 0.02
C LEU A 61 -8.44 7.48 -0.57
N GLY A 62 -9.30 8.48 -0.70
CA GLY A 62 -8.93 9.83 -1.11
C GLY A 62 -7.93 10.47 -0.14
N ALA A 63 -8.21 10.39 1.17
CA ALA A 63 -7.29 10.88 2.20
C ALA A 63 -5.96 10.12 2.19
N ASN A 64 -5.98 8.80 2.04
CA ASN A 64 -4.76 8.01 1.90
C ASN A 64 -3.92 8.44 0.68
N ASN A 65 -4.57 8.61 -0.48
CA ASN A 65 -3.88 8.94 -1.73
C ASN A 65 -3.18 10.31 -1.68
N GLN A 66 -3.72 11.27 -0.94
CA GLN A 66 -3.05 12.55 -0.71
C GLN A 66 -1.71 12.36 0.02
N VAL A 67 -1.70 11.52 1.06
CA VAL A 67 -0.46 11.19 1.79
C VAL A 67 0.48 10.35 0.94
N ALA A 68 -0.04 9.40 0.16
CA ALA A 68 0.77 8.58 -0.74
C ALA A 68 1.50 9.43 -1.80
N GLN A 69 0.84 10.44 -2.36
CA GLN A 69 1.48 11.40 -3.28
C GLN A 69 2.60 12.18 -2.59
N HIS A 70 2.40 12.59 -1.34
CA HIS A 70 3.44 13.24 -0.56
C HIS A 70 4.62 12.30 -0.28
N ASN A 71 4.35 11.05 0.12
CA ASN A 71 5.38 10.03 0.32
C ASN A 71 6.21 9.81 -0.94
N ARG A 72 5.57 9.68 -2.10
CA ARG A 72 6.26 9.50 -3.37
C ARG A 72 7.18 10.67 -3.69
N ALA A 73 6.69 11.90 -3.56
CA ALA A 73 7.51 13.10 -3.74
C ALA A 73 8.68 13.13 -2.74
N HIS A 74 8.44 12.72 -1.49
CA HIS A 74 9.44 12.66 -0.44
C HIS A 74 10.51 11.60 -0.70
N PHE A 75 10.16 10.42 -1.19
CA PHE A 75 11.12 9.39 -1.60
C PHE A 75 11.97 9.86 -2.78
N HIS A 76 11.36 10.43 -3.81
CA HIS A 76 12.08 10.95 -4.97
C HIS A 76 13.02 12.09 -4.62
N ALA A 77 12.60 13.02 -3.75
CA ALA A 77 13.46 14.12 -3.29
C ALA A 77 14.73 13.62 -2.58
N HIS A 78 14.68 12.41 -2.00
CA HIS A 78 15.81 11.76 -1.34
C HIS A 78 16.51 10.71 -2.21
N GLY A 79 16.18 10.63 -3.50
CA GLY A 79 16.76 9.64 -4.40
C GLY A 79 16.45 8.19 -3.99
N VAL A 80 15.37 7.96 -3.26
CA VAL A 80 14.94 6.63 -2.80
C VAL A 80 13.98 6.03 -3.83
N ARG A 81 14.24 4.79 -4.23
CA ARG A 81 13.24 3.97 -4.95
C ARG A 81 12.55 3.01 -3.98
N ALA A 82 11.25 3.15 -3.85
CA ALA A 82 10.42 2.40 -2.90
C ALA A 82 9.66 1.26 -3.60
N LEU A 83 9.79 0.03 -3.07
CA LEU A 83 9.13 -1.17 -3.58
C LEU A 83 8.26 -1.79 -2.47
N ASN A 84 6.96 -1.92 -2.73
CA ASN A 84 6.00 -2.50 -1.79
C ASN A 84 5.78 -3.99 -2.08
N LEU A 85 6.25 -4.85 -1.17
CA LEU A 85 6.14 -6.30 -1.28
C LEU A 85 4.80 -6.76 -0.67
N VAL A 86 3.94 -7.37 -1.49
CA VAL A 86 2.62 -7.86 -1.10
C VAL A 86 2.53 -9.36 -1.36
N SER A 87 1.92 -10.14 -0.46
CA SER A 87 1.73 -11.59 -0.63
C SER A 87 0.63 -12.12 0.27
N SER A 88 0.29 -13.41 0.15
CA SER A 88 -0.44 -14.12 1.20
C SER A 88 0.43 -14.28 2.47
N PRO A 89 -0.15 -14.55 3.64
CA PRO A 89 0.60 -15.04 4.78
C PRO A 89 1.41 -16.28 4.41
N GLY A 90 2.67 -16.36 4.84
CA GLY A 90 3.50 -17.56 4.66
C GLY A 90 4.10 -17.76 3.26
N SER A 91 3.85 -16.87 2.28
CA SER A 91 4.43 -16.98 0.92
C SER A 91 5.96 -16.82 0.85
N GLY A 92 6.62 -16.54 1.98
CA GLY A 92 8.07 -16.44 2.07
C GLY A 92 8.65 -15.05 1.76
N LYS A 93 7.85 -13.97 1.78
CA LYS A 93 8.33 -12.58 1.56
C LYS A 93 9.59 -12.24 2.33
N THR A 94 9.57 -12.37 3.65
CA THR A 94 10.71 -12.03 4.50
C THR A 94 11.92 -12.90 4.19
N THR A 95 11.72 -14.16 3.82
CA THR A 95 12.81 -15.06 3.45
C THR A 95 13.46 -14.62 2.14
N LEU A 96 12.64 -14.28 1.14
CA LEU A 96 13.11 -13.71 -0.12
C LEU A 96 13.83 -12.37 0.13
N LEU A 97 13.22 -11.47 0.88
CA LEU A 97 13.78 -10.16 1.21
C LEU A 97 15.12 -10.28 1.94
N CYS A 98 15.22 -11.14 2.97
CA CYS A 98 16.49 -11.40 3.64
C CYS A 98 17.59 -11.90 2.69
N ALA A 99 17.24 -12.77 1.73
CA ALA A 99 18.19 -13.26 0.73
C ALA A 99 18.60 -12.14 -0.25
N THR A 100 17.64 -11.34 -0.72
CA THR A 100 17.87 -10.19 -1.59
C THR A 100 18.79 -9.17 -0.92
N ILE A 101 18.57 -8.84 0.35
CA ILE A 101 19.41 -7.90 1.09
C ILE A 101 20.87 -8.40 1.14
N ARG A 102 21.10 -9.67 1.48
CA ARG A 102 22.45 -10.24 1.54
C ARG A 102 23.15 -10.23 0.17
N ALA A 103 22.40 -10.45 -0.91
CA ALA A 103 22.93 -10.36 -2.26
C ALA A 103 23.29 -8.90 -2.62
N LEU A 104 22.44 -7.93 -2.26
CA LEU A 104 22.66 -6.51 -2.49
C LEU A 104 23.77 -5.92 -1.63
N GLN A 105 24.10 -6.51 -0.48
CA GLN A 105 25.26 -6.10 0.33
C GLN A 105 26.61 -6.24 -0.39
N GLN A 106 26.67 -6.99 -1.49
CA GLN A 106 27.85 -7.01 -2.37
C GLN A 106 27.99 -5.73 -3.21
N HIS A 107 27.00 -4.84 -3.17
CA HIS A 107 26.88 -3.57 -3.89
C HIS A 107 26.74 -2.40 -2.90
N PRO A 108 27.82 -2.02 -2.18
CA PRO A 108 27.76 -0.98 -1.14
C PRO A 108 27.37 0.41 -1.68
N GLU A 109 27.48 0.63 -2.98
CA GLU A 109 27.03 1.84 -3.68
C GLU A 109 25.49 2.01 -3.70
N LEU A 110 24.74 0.98 -3.32
CA LEU A 110 23.27 0.99 -3.28
C LEU A 110 22.74 0.74 -1.86
N PRO A 111 22.77 1.76 -0.98
CA PRO A 111 22.15 1.70 0.34
C PRO A 111 20.71 1.23 0.28
N LEU A 112 20.29 0.45 1.26
CA LEU A 112 18.91 0.01 1.39
C LEU A 112 18.43 0.06 2.84
N ALA A 113 17.12 0.24 3.01
CA ALA A 113 16.44 0.02 4.29
C ALA A 113 15.07 -0.63 4.07
N VAL A 114 14.47 -1.07 5.18
CA VAL A 114 13.20 -1.78 5.16
C VAL A 114 12.18 -1.13 6.10
N ILE A 115 10.93 -1.04 5.65
CA ILE A 115 9.77 -0.87 6.51
C ILE A 115 9.04 -2.21 6.52
N GLU A 116 8.89 -2.81 7.69
CA GLU A 116 8.19 -4.08 7.88
C GLU A 116 6.83 -3.79 8.53
N GLY A 117 5.76 -4.34 7.96
CA GLY A 117 4.41 -4.24 8.48
C GLY A 117 3.86 -5.60 8.91
N ASP A 118 3.63 -5.77 10.21
CA ASP A 118 2.97 -6.94 10.80
C ASP A 118 1.81 -6.47 11.70
N GLN A 119 0.92 -7.39 12.07
CA GLN A 119 -0.17 -7.11 13.01
C GLN A 119 0.35 -6.87 14.43
N GLN A 120 1.31 -7.68 14.90
CA GLN A 120 1.66 -7.67 16.33
C GLN A 120 3.12 -7.97 16.67
N THR A 121 3.87 -8.73 15.88
CA THR A 121 5.20 -9.21 16.28
C THR A 121 6.33 -8.42 15.63
N SER A 122 7.54 -8.50 16.20
CA SER A 122 8.75 -7.96 15.56
C SER A 122 9.57 -9.02 14.84
N HIS A 123 9.06 -10.25 14.72
CA HIS A 123 9.87 -11.39 14.31
C HIS A 123 10.50 -11.20 12.92
N ASP A 124 9.73 -10.69 11.96
CA ASP A 124 10.20 -10.47 10.61
C ASP A 124 11.16 -9.28 10.53
N ALA A 125 10.86 -8.17 11.23
CA ALA A 125 11.81 -7.06 11.34
C ALA A 125 13.13 -7.47 12.00
N ASP A 126 13.12 -8.32 13.01
CA ASP A 126 14.34 -8.79 13.69
C ASP A 126 15.17 -9.71 12.78
N ARG A 127 14.52 -10.56 11.99
CA ARG A 127 15.19 -11.36 10.94
C ARG A 127 15.83 -10.47 9.87
N ILE A 128 15.14 -9.41 9.45
CA ILE A 128 15.66 -8.43 8.49
C ILE A 128 16.86 -7.70 9.10
N ARG A 129 16.76 -7.19 10.33
CA ARG A 129 17.88 -6.51 11.02
C ARG A 129 19.09 -7.42 11.19
N ALA A 130 18.88 -8.72 11.43
CA ALA A 130 19.97 -9.69 11.51
C ALA A 130 20.75 -9.88 10.20
N THR A 131 20.24 -9.38 9.06
CA THR A 131 21.03 -9.28 7.83
C THR A 131 22.03 -8.13 7.85
N GLY A 132 21.83 -7.13 8.71
CA GLY A 132 22.60 -5.88 8.76
C GLY A 132 21.89 -4.68 8.14
N ALA A 133 20.73 -4.88 7.48
CA ALA A 133 19.94 -3.76 6.95
C ALA A 133 19.18 -3.01 8.06
N PRO A 134 19.10 -1.67 8.00
CA PRO A 134 18.18 -0.90 8.83
C PRO A 134 16.73 -1.30 8.54
N ALA A 135 15.96 -1.59 9.59
CA ALA A 135 14.53 -1.90 9.44
C ALA A 135 13.67 -1.28 10.54
N ILE A 136 12.53 -0.71 10.15
CA ILE A 136 11.50 -0.18 11.05
C ILE A 136 10.30 -1.13 11.05
N GLN A 137 9.92 -1.60 12.24
CA GLN A 137 8.69 -2.37 12.47
C GLN A 137 7.50 -1.41 12.55
N VAL A 138 6.41 -1.75 11.87
CA VAL A 138 5.11 -1.10 12.00
C VAL A 138 4.09 -2.15 12.45
N ASN A 139 3.64 -2.04 13.69
CA ASN A 139 2.58 -2.89 14.23
C ASN A 139 1.22 -2.29 13.89
N THR A 140 0.50 -2.92 12.97
CA THR A 140 -0.81 -2.48 12.46
C THR A 140 -1.98 -2.84 13.38
N GLY A 141 -1.74 -3.63 14.43
CA GLY A 141 -2.77 -4.08 15.36
C GLY A 141 -3.73 -5.06 14.69
N LYS A 142 -4.95 -4.60 14.39
CA LYS A 142 -5.95 -5.39 13.63
C LYS A 142 -5.99 -5.02 12.15
N GLY A 143 -5.15 -4.08 11.71
CA GLY A 143 -5.01 -3.72 10.31
C GLY A 143 -4.57 -4.92 9.47
N CYS A 144 -5.03 -4.98 8.23
CA CYS A 144 -4.64 -6.03 7.26
C CYS A 144 -3.69 -5.53 6.18
N HIS A 145 -3.20 -4.29 6.31
CA HIS A 145 -2.33 -3.60 5.36
C HIS A 145 -1.62 -2.46 6.08
N LEU A 146 -0.53 -1.97 5.48
CA LEU A 146 0.02 -0.65 5.73
C LEU A 146 -0.73 0.41 4.94
N ASP A 147 -0.88 1.62 5.51
CA ASP A 147 -1.38 2.80 4.82
C ASP A 147 -0.26 3.85 4.62
N ALA A 148 -0.52 4.88 3.80
CA ALA A 148 0.48 5.90 3.51
C ALA A 148 0.93 6.69 4.76
N PRO A 149 0.06 7.10 5.71
CA PRO A 149 0.49 7.71 6.96
C PRO A 149 1.45 6.87 7.80
N MET A 150 1.22 5.55 7.90
CA MET A 150 2.13 4.63 8.59
C MET A 150 3.51 4.62 7.95
N VAL A 151 3.56 4.53 6.62
CA VAL A 151 4.82 4.54 5.86
C VAL A 151 5.54 5.88 6.01
N ALA A 152 4.82 7.01 5.98
CA ALA A 152 5.40 8.33 6.16
C ALA A 152 6.14 8.45 7.51
N GLN A 153 5.49 7.98 8.58
CA GLN A 153 6.05 7.99 9.92
C GLN A 153 7.26 7.05 10.05
N ALA A 154 7.20 5.87 9.44
CA ALA A 154 8.31 4.92 9.46
C ALA A 154 9.51 5.45 8.67
N PHE A 155 9.29 6.03 7.49
CA PHE A 155 10.34 6.61 6.66
C PHE A 155 11.06 7.76 7.35
N ALA A 156 10.34 8.63 8.06
CA ALA A 156 10.94 9.73 8.83
C ALA A 156 11.91 9.28 9.94
N ARG A 157 11.92 7.99 10.30
CA ARG A 157 12.83 7.40 11.29
C ARG A 157 14.03 6.68 10.67
N LEU A 158 14.05 6.51 9.34
CA LEU A 158 15.14 5.87 8.62
C LEU A 158 16.24 6.87 8.29
N ALA A 159 17.47 6.53 8.65
CA ALA A 159 18.67 7.27 8.28
C ALA A 159 19.11 6.93 6.84
N LEU A 160 18.22 7.09 5.86
CA LEU A 160 18.56 7.00 4.43
C LEU A 160 19.01 8.36 3.85
N HIS A 161 19.01 9.41 4.67
CA HIS A 161 19.07 10.81 4.25
C HIS A 161 20.48 11.44 4.35
N ASP A 162 21.47 10.73 4.91
CA ASP A 162 22.76 11.31 5.30
C ASP A 162 23.81 11.38 4.17
N HIS A 163 23.48 10.99 2.94
CA HIS A 163 24.47 10.91 1.85
C HIS A 163 24.34 11.98 0.75
N ALA A 164 23.42 12.95 0.89
CA ALA A 164 23.19 13.97 -0.15
C ALA A 164 23.72 15.37 0.18
N HIS A 165 24.33 15.62 1.34
CA HIS A 165 24.79 16.96 1.73
C HIS A 165 26.22 16.99 2.27
N GLU A 166 27.19 16.52 1.49
CA GLU A 166 28.55 17.10 1.51
C GLU A 166 28.73 18.05 0.32
N HIS A 167 27.91 19.09 0.25
CA HIS A 167 28.32 20.30 -0.46
C HIS A 167 29.15 21.12 0.52
N GLY A 168 30.48 20.98 0.38
CA GLY A 168 31.43 21.83 1.07
C GLY A 168 31.16 23.29 0.74
N HIS A 169 30.50 24.00 1.65
CA HIS A 169 30.44 25.45 1.63
C HIS A 169 31.82 25.99 2.05
N HIS A 170 32.75 26.00 1.10
CA HIS A 170 33.88 26.91 1.15
C HIS A 170 33.34 28.31 0.90
N HIS A 171 33.06 29.04 1.97
CA HIS A 171 32.92 30.49 1.93
C HIS A 171 34.25 31.10 1.47
N HIS A 172 34.34 31.44 0.18
CA HIS A 172 35.27 32.43 -0.31
C HIS A 172 34.49 33.74 -0.51
N ASP A 173 34.74 34.70 0.37
CA ASP A 173 34.33 36.09 0.20
C ASP A 173 35.07 36.66 -1.02
N HIS A 174 34.34 36.85 -2.13
CA HIS A 174 34.78 37.72 -3.20
C HIS A 174 33.58 38.56 -3.69
N ASP A 175 33.60 39.84 -3.30
CA ASP A 175 32.80 40.91 -3.87
C ASP A 175 33.05 41.01 -5.38
N HIS A 176 32.07 40.67 -6.21
CA HIS A 176 31.95 41.23 -7.57
C HIS A 176 30.47 41.27 -8.00
N ASP A 177 29.97 42.49 -8.18
CA ASP A 177 28.77 42.82 -8.97
C ASP A 177 28.92 42.26 -10.38
N HIS A 178 28.02 41.36 -10.83
CA HIS A 178 27.59 41.25 -12.23
C HIS A 178 26.26 40.48 -12.34
N ASP A 179 25.27 41.14 -12.96
CA ASP A 179 24.05 40.56 -13.54
C ASP A 179 24.42 39.45 -14.54
N HIS A 180 23.89 38.23 -14.37
CA HIS A 180 23.56 37.34 -15.48
C HIS A 180 22.44 36.35 -15.09
N ASP A 181 21.30 36.48 -15.79
CA ASP A 181 20.28 35.45 -15.92
C ASP A 181 20.89 34.18 -16.56
N HIS A 182 20.89 33.09 -15.81
CA HIS A 182 21.15 31.76 -16.37
C HIS A 182 20.05 30.79 -15.97
N ASP A 183 19.11 30.62 -16.91
CA ASP A 183 18.25 29.46 -17.02
C ASP A 183 19.12 28.22 -17.29
N HIS A 184 19.27 27.38 -16.26
CA HIS A 184 19.92 26.08 -16.37
C HIS A 184 18.92 25.00 -15.98
N GLY A 185 18.02 24.72 -16.93
CA GLY A 185 17.30 23.45 -17.01
C GLY A 185 18.26 22.28 -17.25
N HIS A 186 18.96 21.84 -16.21
CA HIS A 186 19.64 20.55 -16.23
C HIS A 186 18.66 19.47 -15.77
N GLY A 187 18.07 18.80 -16.75
CA GLY A 187 17.39 17.51 -16.55
C GLY A 187 18.41 16.45 -16.16
N HIS A 188 18.81 16.42 -14.88
CA HIS A 188 19.55 15.31 -14.33
C HIS A 188 18.59 14.13 -14.19
N HIS A 189 18.79 13.09 -15.00
CA HIS A 189 18.24 11.77 -14.72
C HIS A 189 18.88 11.25 -13.42
N HIS A 190 18.28 11.58 -12.28
CA HIS A 190 18.63 11.01 -10.98
C HIS A 190 18.27 9.52 -11.01
N HIS A 191 19.27 8.67 -11.23
CA HIS A 191 19.16 7.27 -10.80
C HIS A 191 18.93 7.25 -9.29
N PRO A 192 18.04 6.38 -8.77
CA PRO A 192 17.84 6.27 -7.34
C PRO A 192 19.18 5.90 -6.69
N GLN A 193 19.54 6.69 -5.69
CA GLN A 193 20.76 6.52 -4.92
C GLN A 193 20.58 5.51 -3.80
N SER A 194 19.35 5.06 -3.50
CA SER A 194 19.06 4.05 -2.49
C SER A 194 17.75 3.30 -2.76
N LEU A 195 17.56 2.16 -2.08
CA LEU A 195 16.35 1.35 -2.12
C LEU A 195 15.61 1.37 -0.78
N LEU A 196 14.27 1.41 -0.86
CA LEU A 196 13.39 1.18 0.27
C LEU A 196 12.50 -0.03 -0.06
N PHE A 197 12.65 -1.11 0.70
CA PHE A 197 11.66 -2.20 0.66
C PHE A 197 10.60 -1.95 1.72
N ILE A 198 9.33 -2.05 1.33
CA ILE A 198 8.19 -2.02 2.24
C ILE A 198 7.60 -3.41 2.24
N GLU A 199 7.90 -4.23 3.24
CA GLU A 199 7.26 -5.54 3.41
C GLU A 199 5.88 -5.33 4.06
N ASN A 200 4.82 -5.50 3.28
CA ASN A 200 3.46 -5.30 3.75
C ASN A 200 2.96 -6.51 4.56
N VAL A 201 1.85 -6.30 5.27
CA VAL A 201 1.14 -7.36 5.98
C VAL A 201 0.80 -8.48 4.98
N GLY A 202 0.94 -9.74 5.40
CA GLY A 202 0.54 -10.90 4.59
C GLY A 202 -0.96 -10.89 4.30
N ASN A 203 -1.38 -10.27 3.21
CA ASN A 203 -2.74 -10.21 2.71
C ASN A 203 -2.71 -9.81 1.23
N LEU A 204 -3.44 -10.52 0.36
CA LEU A 204 -3.51 -10.21 -1.08
C LEU A 204 -4.68 -9.31 -1.47
N VAL A 205 -5.59 -9.01 -0.53
CA VAL A 205 -6.82 -8.26 -0.78
C VAL A 205 -6.68 -6.83 -0.32
N CYS A 206 -6.45 -6.60 0.97
CA CYS A 206 -6.43 -5.25 1.52
C CYS A 206 -5.34 -4.37 0.86
N PRO A 207 -4.06 -4.79 0.78
CA PRO A 207 -2.98 -3.93 0.27
C PRO A 207 -3.12 -3.52 -1.20
N ALA A 208 -4.02 -4.15 -1.97
CA ALA A 208 -4.26 -3.82 -3.37
C ALA A 208 -4.86 -2.42 -3.55
N LEU A 209 -5.66 -1.96 -2.59
CA LEU A 209 -6.38 -0.67 -2.67
C LEU A 209 -5.60 0.52 -2.07
N TRP A 210 -4.56 0.26 -1.29
CA TRP A 210 -3.85 1.28 -0.53
C TRP A 210 -2.53 1.63 -1.20
N ASP A 211 -2.47 2.80 -1.83
CA ASP A 211 -1.22 3.41 -2.30
C ASP A 211 -0.40 3.88 -1.10
N LEU A 212 0.88 3.56 -1.05
CA LEU A 212 1.80 3.99 0.01
C LEU A 212 2.75 5.09 -0.46
N GLY A 213 2.73 5.40 -1.76
CA GLY A 213 3.70 6.27 -2.41
C GLY A 213 4.86 5.52 -3.06
N GLU A 214 4.78 4.18 -3.12
CA GLU A 214 5.79 3.34 -3.75
C GLU A 214 5.90 3.60 -5.26
N ASP A 215 7.08 3.27 -5.82
CA ASP A 215 7.30 3.24 -7.28
C ASP A 215 6.62 2.02 -7.92
N ALA A 216 6.61 0.88 -7.21
CA ALA A 216 6.00 -0.35 -7.69
C ALA A 216 5.51 -1.25 -6.54
N LYS A 217 4.38 -1.92 -6.78
CA LYS A 217 3.93 -3.07 -6.00
C LYS A 217 4.53 -4.35 -6.61
N VAL A 218 5.19 -5.15 -5.78
CA VAL A 218 5.75 -6.44 -6.14
C VAL A 218 4.93 -7.51 -5.44
N VAL A 219 4.18 -8.29 -6.22
CA VAL A 219 3.39 -9.41 -5.69
C VAL A 219 4.25 -10.67 -5.64
N ILE A 220 4.28 -11.31 -4.48
CA ILE A 220 5.01 -12.56 -4.26
C ILE A 220 4.00 -13.67 -4.02
N LEU A 221 4.09 -14.72 -4.83
CA LEU A 221 3.26 -15.93 -4.75
C LEU A 221 4.16 -17.14 -4.55
N SER A 222 3.71 -18.13 -3.78
CA SER A 222 4.40 -19.40 -3.61
C SER A 222 3.68 -20.52 -4.37
N VAL A 223 4.44 -21.49 -4.89
CA VAL A 223 3.87 -22.68 -5.58
C VAL A 223 2.86 -23.42 -4.70
N THR A 224 3.08 -23.42 -3.38
CA THR A 224 2.18 -24.03 -2.39
C THR A 224 0.83 -23.34 -2.25
N GLU A 225 0.64 -22.16 -2.81
CA GLU A 225 -0.65 -21.46 -2.83
C GLU A 225 -1.62 -21.97 -3.89
N GLY A 226 -1.13 -22.71 -4.89
CA GLY A 226 -1.91 -23.14 -6.06
C GLY A 226 -1.66 -22.27 -7.30
N GLU A 227 -1.97 -22.82 -8.47
CA GLU A 227 -1.77 -22.15 -9.78
C GLU A 227 -2.91 -21.19 -10.14
N ASP A 228 -4.00 -21.20 -9.36
CA ASP A 228 -5.22 -20.41 -9.56
C ASP A 228 -5.26 -19.11 -8.72
N LYS A 229 -4.11 -18.73 -8.18
CA LYS A 229 -3.86 -17.48 -7.43
C LYS A 229 -3.22 -16.41 -8.30
#